data_AF-A0A1Y4LTX7-F1
#
_entry.id   AF-A0A1Y4LTX7-F1
#
_cell.length_a   1.000
_cell.length_b   1.000
_cell.length_c   1.000
_cell.angle_alpha   90.00
_cell.angle_beta   90.00
_cell.angle_gamma   90.00
#
_symmetry.space_group_name_H-M   'P 1'
#
loop_
_entity.id
_entity.type
_entity.pdbx_description
1 polymer ?
#
loop_
_entity_poly.entity_id
_entity_poly.type
_entity_poly.pdbx_seq_one_letter_code
_entity_poly.pdbx_strand_id
1 'polypeptide(L)'
;MEKLFLIDGTSYDLKMAGFYFTSNEEDKVGFEIVTDKTIEELETVFSNTENTKTLTVKRNDLTLKTYEGYTILGDQFEVTKEYREGLNLIKLFMQMPELEYENLPETKLAISYAVQLMSNEQALTCKSVFPKWESFINGEMEKDTRFTYSGELYISNQDIPTVIENQYPSIDTAAIYRRIDEEHAGTLEDPIPYSQMMAVEEGKYYIEDEIIYKCIRSSGQPLYASCASLVSNYFEVAKSE
;
A
#
# COMPACT_ATOMS: atom_id res chain seq x y z
N MET A 1 -19.69 37.05 20.68
CA MET A 1 -19.50 35.69 21.22
C MET A 1 -18.79 34.88 20.16
N GLU A 2 -17.92 33.95 20.53
CA GLU A 2 -17.27 33.06 19.57
C GLU A 2 -18.25 31.95 19.20
N LYS A 3 -18.26 31.53 17.93
CA LYS A 3 -19.11 30.45 17.44
C LYS A 3 -18.30 29.51 16.56
N LEU A 4 -18.54 28.21 16.71
CA LEU A 4 -18.10 27.17 15.79
C LEU A 4 -19.17 26.99 14.72
N PHE A 5 -18.79 27.06 13.46
CA PHE A 5 -19.66 26.80 12.30
C PHE A 5 -19.23 25.51 11.60
N LEU A 6 -20.22 24.68 11.27
CA LEU A 6 -20.09 23.53 10.37
C LEU A 6 -20.28 23.99 8.91
N ILE A 7 -19.95 23.13 7.95
CA ILE A 7 -20.04 23.46 6.52
C ILE A 7 -21.48 23.73 6.06
N ASP A 8 -22.47 23.12 6.70
CA ASP A 8 -23.90 23.26 6.41
C ASP A 8 -24.51 24.55 6.99
N GLY A 9 -23.72 25.33 7.73
CA GLY A 9 -24.14 26.56 8.40
C GLY A 9 -24.65 26.36 9.84
N THR A 10 -24.76 25.12 10.33
CA THR A 10 -25.05 24.83 11.74
C THR A 10 -23.98 25.47 12.62
N SER A 11 -24.37 26.05 13.76
CA SER A 11 -23.42 26.72 14.65
C SER A 11 -23.66 26.47 16.12
N TYR A 12 -22.56 26.50 16.88
CA TYR A 12 -22.53 26.32 18.33
C TYR A 12 -21.82 27.49 18.99
N ASP A 13 -22.42 28.02 20.06
CA ASP A 13 -21.77 29.05 20.85
C ASP A 13 -20.57 28.45 21.59
N LEU A 14 -19.43 29.13 21.52
CA LEU A 14 -18.22 28.74 22.24
C LEU A 14 -18.11 29.56 23.53
N LYS A 15 -17.63 28.92 24.60
CA LYS A 15 -17.10 29.65 25.75
C LYS A 15 -15.94 30.53 25.29
N MET A 16 -15.72 31.66 25.94
CA MET A 16 -14.60 32.56 25.61
C MET A 16 -13.26 31.81 25.70
N ALA A 17 -12.46 31.87 24.63
CA ALA A 17 -11.23 31.07 24.50
C ALA A 17 -11.47 29.55 24.57
N GLY A 18 -12.68 29.12 24.23
CA GLY A 18 -13.11 27.72 24.21
C GLY A 18 -12.68 26.97 22.96
N PHE A 19 -11.58 27.35 22.32
CA PHE A 19 -10.96 26.57 21.25
C PHE A 19 -9.45 26.56 21.47
N TYR A 20 -8.84 25.39 21.46
CA TYR A 20 -7.44 25.20 21.81
C TYR A 20 -6.87 23.96 21.13
N PHE A 21 -5.57 23.98 20.84
CA PHE A 21 -4.85 22.77 20.48
C PHE A 21 -4.56 21.96 21.74
N THR A 22 -4.77 20.65 21.67
CA THR A 22 -4.50 19.73 22.79
C THR A 22 -3.12 19.09 22.71
N SER A 23 -2.42 19.33 21.60
CA SER A 23 -1.08 18.83 21.28
C SER A 23 -0.22 19.96 20.71
N ASN A 24 1.10 19.74 20.72
CA ASN A 24 2.07 20.69 20.15
C ASN A 24 2.10 20.67 18.61
N GLU A 25 1.52 19.65 17.98
CA GLU A 25 1.60 19.40 16.53
C GLU A 25 0.37 19.89 15.77
N GLU A 26 -0.54 20.63 16.43
CA GLU A 26 -1.84 21.08 15.91
C GLU A 26 -2.76 19.94 15.41
N ASP A 27 -2.38 18.67 15.54
CA ASP A 27 -3.13 17.49 15.06
C ASP A 27 -4.43 17.23 15.82
N LYS A 28 -4.57 17.80 17.03
CA LYS A 28 -5.78 17.66 17.85
C LYS A 28 -6.28 19.01 18.35
N VAL A 29 -7.54 19.29 18.08
CA VAL A 29 -8.23 20.51 18.51
C VAL A 29 -9.38 20.16 19.46
N GLY A 30 -9.51 20.96 20.52
CA GLY A 30 -10.64 20.93 21.45
C GLY A 30 -11.53 22.16 21.28
N PHE A 31 -12.84 21.96 21.39
CA PHE A 31 -13.87 23.00 21.42
C PHE A 31 -14.72 22.88 22.69
N GLU A 32 -14.92 23.97 23.43
CA GLU A 32 -15.86 24.06 24.55
C GLU A 32 -17.16 24.71 24.07
N ILE A 33 -18.10 23.88 23.63
CA ILE A 33 -19.41 24.31 23.12
C ILE A 33 -20.41 24.49 24.28
N VAL A 34 -21.23 25.53 24.17
CA VAL A 34 -22.35 25.82 25.07
C VAL A 34 -23.64 25.49 24.33
N THR A 35 -24.39 24.51 24.82
CA THR A 35 -25.57 23.98 24.10
C THR A 35 -26.59 23.34 25.04
N ASP A 36 -27.84 23.35 24.61
CA ASP A 36 -28.96 22.61 25.19
C ASP A 36 -29.05 21.16 24.67
N LYS A 37 -28.26 20.82 23.63
CA LYS A 37 -28.24 19.48 23.04
C LYS A 37 -27.63 18.45 23.98
N THR A 38 -28.16 17.24 23.87
CA THR A 38 -27.60 16.02 24.47
C THR A 38 -26.33 15.57 23.73
N ILE A 39 -25.52 14.72 24.38
CA ILE A 39 -24.35 14.10 23.71
C ILE A 39 -24.78 13.32 22.47
N GLU A 40 -25.85 12.54 22.54
CA GLU A 40 -26.35 11.71 21.42
C GLU A 40 -26.73 12.55 20.18
N GLU A 41 -27.34 13.72 20.40
CA GLU A 41 -27.63 14.67 19.32
C GLU A 41 -26.36 15.26 18.71
N LEU A 42 -25.35 15.57 19.53
CA LEU A 42 -24.07 16.08 19.06
C LEU A 42 -23.28 15.01 18.31
N GLU A 43 -23.25 13.78 18.82
CA GLU A 43 -22.66 12.63 18.14
C GLU A 43 -23.27 12.45 16.75
N THR A 44 -24.60 12.55 16.63
CA THR A 44 -25.27 12.47 15.32
C THR A 44 -24.81 13.57 14.36
N VAL A 45 -24.71 14.82 14.84
CA VAL A 45 -24.32 15.95 13.99
C VAL A 45 -22.88 15.86 13.54
N PHE A 46 -22.00 15.60 14.49
CA PHE A 46 -20.57 15.70 14.29
C PHE A 46 -20.03 14.39 13.66
N SER A 47 -20.61 13.21 13.91
CA SER A 47 -20.16 11.95 13.25
C SER A 47 -20.40 11.94 11.73
N ASN A 48 -21.19 12.89 11.21
CA ASN A 48 -21.31 13.10 9.78
C ASN A 48 -20.07 13.83 9.24
N THR A 49 -19.17 13.08 8.61
CA THR A 49 -17.91 13.59 8.06
C THR A 49 -18.08 14.68 6.99
N GLU A 50 -19.22 14.73 6.30
CA GLU A 50 -19.49 15.85 5.38
C GLU A 50 -19.74 17.15 6.15
N ASN A 51 -20.49 17.10 7.26
CA ASN A 51 -20.78 18.28 8.08
C ASN A 51 -19.51 18.86 8.73
N THR A 52 -18.59 17.99 9.15
CA THR A 52 -17.35 18.36 9.81
C THR A 52 -16.16 18.54 8.88
N LYS A 53 -16.35 18.40 7.56
CA LYS A 53 -15.30 18.55 6.55
C LYS A 53 -14.56 19.88 6.69
N THR A 54 -15.30 20.93 7.03
CA THR A 54 -14.76 22.26 7.33
C THR A 54 -15.44 22.82 8.56
N LEU A 55 -14.62 23.24 9.53
CA LEU A 55 -15.05 23.89 10.75
C LEU A 55 -14.49 25.31 10.79
N THR A 56 -15.34 26.29 11.05
CA THR A 56 -14.91 27.69 11.09
C THR A 56 -15.25 28.31 12.43
N VAL A 57 -14.25 28.81 13.14
CA VAL A 57 -14.46 29.61 14.35
C VAL A 57 -14.57 31.07 13.96
N LYS A 58 -15.69 31.71 14.31
CA LYS A 58 -15.91 33.14 14.06
C LYS A 58 -16.21 33.90 15.34
N ARG A 59 -15.86 35.18 15.34
CA ARG A 59 -16.30 36.16 16.34
C ARG A 59 -17.00 37.30 15.59
N ASN A 60 -18.32 37.36 15.70
CA ASN A 60 -19.16 38.17 14.81
C ASN A 60 -18.89 37.74 13.35
N ASP A 61 -18.66 38.69 12.43
CA ASP A 61 -18.39 38.39 11.01
C ASP A 61 -16.91 38.05 10.73
N LEU A 62 -16.04 38.08 11.73
CA LEU A 62 -14.61 37.81 11.57
C LEU A 62 -14.31 36.31 11.76
N THR A 63 -13.74 35.68 10.73
CA THR A 63 -13.14 34.34 10.84
C THR A 63 -11.85 34.41 11.65
N LEU A 64 -11.78 33.63 12.74
CA LEU A 64 -10.60 33.52 13.58
C LEU A 64 -9.69 32.37 13.13
N LYS A 65 -10.27 31.21 12.82
CA LYS A 65 -9.54 30.01 12.36
C LYS A 65 -10.49 29.11 11.56
N THR A 66 -9.93 28.41 10.59
CA THR A 66 -10.59 27.34 9.83
C THR A 66 -9.82 26.05 10.04
N TYR A 67 -10.54 24.95 10.24
CA TYR A 67 -10.02 23.59 10.35
C TYR A 67 -10.62 22.75 9.23
N GLU A 68 -9.78 22.11 8.43
CA GLU A 68 -10.20 21.29 7.29
C GLU A 68 -9.73 19.85 7.50
N GLY A 69 -10.60 18.89 7.18
CA GLY A 69 -10.27 17.46 7.25
C GLY A 69 -10.28 16.84 8.65
N TYR A 70 -10.61 17.58 9.70
CA TYR A 70 -10.69 17.03 11.07
C TYR A 70 -11.89 16.11 11.21
N THR A 71 -11.68 14.98 11.91
CA THR A 71 -12.71 14.00 12.23
C THR A 71 -12.86 13.86 13.75
N ILE A 72 -14.00 13.36 14.19
CA ILE A 72 -14.23 13.09 15.61
C ILE A 72 -13.53 11.82 16.02
N LEU A 73 -12.95 11.88 17.21
CA LEU A 73 -12.59 10.70 17.96
C LEU A 73 -13.85 10.19 18.66
N GLY A 74 -14.35 9.02 18.25
CA GLY A 74 -15.70 8.50 18.53
C GLY A 74 -16.21 8.56 19.98
N ASP A 75 -15.33 8.75 20.97
CA ASP A 75 -15.66 8.74 22.40
C ASP A 75 -15.39 10.08 23.11
N GLN A 76 -15.17 11.20 22.40
CA GLN A 76 -14.62 12.43 23.03
C GLN A 76 -15.59 13.60 23.17
N PHE A 77 -16.83 13.33 23.58
CA PHE A 77 -17.70 14.35 24.19
C PHE A 77 -17.58 14.27 25.72
N GLU A 78 -17.19 15.37 26.35
CA GLU A 78 -17.17 15.47 27.82
C GLU A 78 -18.14 16.55 28.30
N VAL A 79 -19.22 16.15 29.00
CA VAL A 79 -20.04 17.10 29.76
C VAL A 79 -19.22 17.60 30.94
N THR A 80 -18.87 18.88 30.91
CA THR A 80 -18.00 19.46 31.92
C THR A 80 -18.78 19.95 33.13
N LYS A 81 -19.94 20.60 32.89
CA LYS A 81 -20.88 21.12 33.90
C LYS A 81 -22.08 21.80 33.23
N GLU A 82 -23.13 22.04 34.00
CA GLU A 82 -24.15 23.03 33.66
C GLU A 82 -23.50 24.43 33.61
N TYR A 83 -23.72 25.13 32.50
CA TYR A 83 -23.14 26.46 32.26
C TYR A 83 -24.10 27.56 32.70
N ARG A 84 -25.38 27.42 32.34
CA ARG A 84 -26.54 28.26 32.72
C ARG A 84 -27.79 27.40 32.66
N GLU A 85 -28.90 27.87 33.23
CA GLU A 85 -30.17 27.14 33.25
C GLU A 85 -30.54 26.62 31.85
N GLY A 86 -30.56 25.28 31.70
CA GLY A 86 -30.86 24.59 30.45
C GLY A 86 -29.73 24.50 29.41
N LEU A 87 -28.52 24.98 29.72
CA LEU A 87 -27.35 24.94 28.84
C LEU A 87 -26.16 24.26 29.50
N ASN A 88 -25.59 23.26 28.82
CA ASN A 88 -24.40 22.53 29.24
C ASN A 88 -23.14 23.09 28.57
N LEU A 89 -22.01 22.96 29.26
CA LEU A 89 -20.68 23.10 28.67
C LEU A 89 -20.17 21.72 28.28
N ILE A 90 -19.96 21.49 26.99
CA ILE A 90 -19.49 20.21 26.44
C ILE A 90 -18.15 20.45 25.76
N LYS A 91 -17.17 19.60 26.06
CA LYS A 91 -15.92 19.55 25.31
C LYS A 91 -16.06 18.57 24.16
N LEU A 92 -15.71 19.03 22.97
CA LEU A 92 -15.61 18.25 21.75
C LEU A 92 -14.14 18.22 21.36
N PHE A 93 -13.59 17.04 21.12
CA PHE A 93 -12.24 16.88 20.60
C PHE A 93 -12.26 16.30 19.20
N MET A 94 -11.42 16.86 18.35
CA MET A 94 -11.29 16.46 16.95
C MET A 94 -9.84 16.29 16.60
N GLN A 95 -9.57 15.32 15.73
CA GLN A 95 -8.22 15.00 15.29
C GLN A 95 -8.16 15.11 13.77
N MET A 96 -7.08 15.71 13.28
CA MET A 96 -6.71 15.58 11.89
C MET A 96 -6.37 14.10 11.67
N PRO A 97 -7.10 13.38 10.79
CA PRO A 97 -6.78 11.99 10.52
C PRO A 97 -5.31 11.94 10.09
N GLU A 98 -4.59 10.95 10.61
CA GLU A 98 -3.26 10.65 10.11
C GLU A 98 -3.42 10.45 8.60
N LEU A 99 -2.75 11.28 7.79
CA LEU A 99 -2.80 11.14 6.36
C LEU A 99 -2.23 9.75 6.06
N GLU A 100 -3.09 8.81 5.66
CA GLU A 100 -2.63 7.59 5.00
C GLU A 100 -2.11 8.01 3.62
N TYR A 101 -0.88 8.53 3.57
CA TYR A 101 -0.24 9.06 2.37
C TYR A 101 -0.27 8.05 1.21
N GLU A 102 -0.28 6.75 1.52
CA GLU A 102 -0.36 5.63 0.57
C GLU A 102 -1.65 5.64 -0.26
N ASN A 103 -2.74 6.26 0.24
CA ASN A 103 -4.04 6.26 -0.41
C ASN A 103 -4.35 7.52 -1.25
N LEU A 104 -3.48 8.53 -1.24
CA LEU A 104 -3.65 9.73 -2.06
C LEU A 104 -3.46 9.40 -3.56
N PRO A 105 -4.31 9.93 -4.47
CA PRO A 105 -4.16 9.71 -5.91
C PRO A 105 -2.78 10.08 -6.45
N GLU A 106 -2.21 11.18 -5.95
CA GLU A 106 -0.88 11.68 -6.29
C GLU A 106 0.21 10.64 -5.94
N THR A 107 0.09 10.01 -4.76
CA THR A 107 1.03 9.00 -4.28
C THR A 107 0.95 7.73 -5.10
N LYS A 108 -0.27 7.27 -5.42
CA LYS A 108 -0.48 6.10 -6.30
C LYS A 108 0.11 6.34 -7.69
N LEU A 109 -0.07 7.55 -8.22
CA LEU A 109 0.51 7.94 -9.50
C LEU A 109 2.04 7.97 -9.44
N ALA A 110 2.62 8.58 -8.40
CA ALA A 110 4.07 8.63 -8.21
C ALA A 110 4.69 7.23 -8.08
N ILE A 111 4.06 6.34 -7.32
CA ILE A 111 4.45 4.92 -7.21
C ILE A 111 4.40 4.26 -8.58
N SER A 112 3.32 4.44 -9.35
CA SER A 112 3.19 3.82 -10.67
C SER A 112 4.31 4.23 -11.65
N TYR A 113 4.77 5.48 -11.60
CA TYR A 113 5.92 5.92 -12.40
C TYR A 113 7.24 5.37 -11.84
N ALA A 114 7.42 5.40 -10.53
CA ALA A 114 8.64 4.91 -9.90
C ALA A 114 8.87 3.42 -10.20
N VAL A 115 7.83 2.59 -10.07
CA VAL A 115 7.94 1.14 -10.31
C VAL A 115 8.25 0.80 -11.76
N GLN A 116 7.89 1.65 -12.74
CA GLN A 116 8.30 1.44 -14.14
C GLN A 116 9.80 1.67 -14.36
N LEU A 117 10.41 2.56 -13.57
CA LEU A 117 11.82 2.94 -13.70
C LEU A 117 12.77 2.03 -12.91
N MET A 118 12.24 1.16 -12.04
CA MET A 118 13.05 0.26 -11.23
C MET A 118 13.76 -0.82 -12.07
N SER A 119 15.01 -1.10 -11.71
CA SER A 119 15.67 -2.34 -12.10
C SER A 119 15.00 -3.54 -11.41
N ASN A 120 15.26 -4.75 -11.91
CA ASN A 120 14.76 -5.97 -11.28
C ASN A 120 15.28 -6.13 -9.84
N GLU A 121 16.56 -5.78 -9.60
CA GLU A 121 17.17 -5.77 -8.26
C GLU A 121 16.43 -4.82 -7.30
N GLN A 122 16.15 -3.59 -7.74
CA GLN A 122 15.39 -2.64 -6.93
C GLN A 122 13.97 -3.14 -6.65
N ALA A 123 13.31 -3.71 -7.66
CA ALA A 123 11.97 -4.27 -7.53
C ALA A 123 11.90 -5.40 -6.49
N LEU A 124 12.93 -6.25 -6.41
CA LEU A 124 13.02 -7.33 -5.42
C LEU A 124 13.07 -6.82 -3.97
N THR A 125 13.65 -5.64 -3.73
CA THR A 125 13.71 -5.05 -2.39
C THR A 125 12.36 -4.50 -1.91
N CYS A 126 11.39 -4.34 -2.81
CA CYS A 126 10.10 -3.71 -2.52
C CYS A 126 8.91 -4.45 -3.15
N LYS A 127 8.95 -5.79 -3.21
CA LYS A 127 7.92 -6.64 -3.86
C LYS A 127 6.47 -6.21 -3.58
N SER A 128 6.17 -5.74 -2.37
CA SER A 128 4.83 -5.32 -1.93
C SER A 128 4.24 -4.13 -2.68
N VAL A 129 5.05 -3.32 -3.38
CA VAL A 129 4.55 -2.17 -4.16
C VAL A 129 3.95 -2.59 -5.50
N PHE A 130 4.22 -3.81 -5.95
CA PHE A 130 3.72 -4.34 -7.22
C PHE A 130 2.34 -4.97 -7.04
N PRO A 131 1.46 -4.83 -8.04
CA PRO A 131 0.12 -5.42 -8.01
C PRO A 131 0.20 -6.95 -7.89
N LYS A 132 -0.83 -7.55 -7.28
CA LYS A 132 -0.97 -9.00 -7.23
C LYS A 132 -1.45 -9.53 -8.59
N TRP A 133 -0.99 -10.71 -9.01
CA TRP A 133 -1.43 -11.33 -10.28
C TRP A 133 -2.96 -11.42 -10.38
N GLU A 134 -3.62 -11.73 -9.27
CA GLU A 134 -5.07 -11.85 -9.16
C GLU A 134 -5.81 -10.55 -9.55
N SER A 135 -5.18 -9.37 -9.41
CA SER A 135 -5.82 -8.11 -9.80
C SER A 135 -5.98 -7.95 -11.31
N PHE A 136 -5.33 -8.79 -12.11
CA PHE A 136 -5.39 -8.76 -13.56
C PHE A 136 -6.41 -9.74 -14.14
N ILE A 137 -6.96 -10.67 -13.35
CA ILE A 137 -7.91 -11.69 -13.85
C ILE A 137 -9.10 -11.02 -14.54
N ASN A 138 -9.45 -11.53 -15.73
CA ASN A 138 -10.45 -10.97 -16.66
C ASN A 138 -10.10 -9.60 -17.27
N GLY A 139 -8.90 -9.08 -17.02
CA GLY A 139 -8.34 -7.87 -17.61
C GLY A 139 -7.20 -8.15 -18.59
N GLU A 140 -6.69 -7.07 -19.17
CA GLU A 140 -5.50 -7.09 -20.04
C GLU A 140 -4.22 -6.93 -19.21
N MET A 141 -3.11 -7.47 -19.70
CA MET A 141 -1.79 -7.27 -19.12
C MET A 141 -0.77 -7.07 -20.25
N GLU A 142 -0.05 -5.95 -20.22
CA GLU A 142 0.99 -5.65 -21.20
C GLU A 142 2.24 -6.49 -20.95
N LYS A 143 3.05 -6.71 -21.98
CA LYS A 143 4.40 -7.27 -21.86
C LYS A 143 5.24 -6.45 -20.88
N ASP A 144 6.16 -7.12 -20.17
CA ASP A 144 7.08 -6.53 -19.20
C ASP A 144 6.38 -5.94 -17.95
N THR A 145 5.08 -6.22 -17.76
CA THR A 145 4.34 -5.88 -16.54
C THR A 145 4.84 -6.73 -15.38
N ARG A 146 5.27 -6.07 -14.31
CA ARG A 146 5.70 -6.71 -13.05
C ARG A 146 4.55 -6.85 -12.06
N PHE A 147 4.45 -8.01 -11.42
CA PHE A 147 3.40 -8.33 -10.47
C PHE A 147 3.88 -9.37 -9.44
N THR A 148 3.16 -9.50 -8.33
CA THR A 148 3.45 -10.52 -7.31
C THR A 148 2.51 -11.70 -7.41
N TYR A 149 3.02 -12.91 -7.14
CA TYR A 149 2.21 -14.11 -7.00
C TYR A 149 2.86 -15.04 -5.98
N SER A 150 2.08 -15.50 -4.99
CA SER A 150 2.56 -16.34 -3.89
C SER A 150 3.80 -15.80 -3.15
N GLY A 151 3.89 -14.47 -3.02
CA GLY A 151 5.01 -13.79 -2.34
C GLY A 151 6.24 -13.52 -3.23
N GLU A 152 6.27 -14.04 -4.45
CA GLU A 152 7.37 -13.83 -5.39
C GLU A 152 7.04 -12.81 -6.47
N LEU A 153 8.10 -12.20 -7.03
CA LEU A 153 7.99 -11.20 -8.09
C LEU A 153 8.09 -11.87 -9.47
N TYR A 154 7.20 -11.52 -10.37
CA TYR A 154 7.15 -12.03 -11.74
C TYR A 154 7.05 -10.87 -12.73
N ILE A 155 7.30 -11.19 -14.00
CA ILE A 155 7.14 -10.31 -15.14
C ILE A 155 6.47 -11.06 -16.31
N SER A 156 5.58 -10.39 -17.05
CA SER A 156 4.99 -10.94 -18.27
C SER A 156 5.99 -10.92 -19.43
N ASN A 157 6.04 -12.00 -20.20
CA ASN A 157 6.93 -12.10 -21.38
C ASN A 157 6.26 -11.59 -22.67
N GLN A 158 4.95 -11.35 -22.65
CA GLN A 158 4.13 -10.98 -23.80
C GLN A 158 2.89 -10.19 -23.38
N ASP A 159 2.24 -9.56 -24.35
CA ASP A 159 0.91 -8.96 -24.16
C ASP A 159 -0.14 -10.06 -23.99
N ILE A 160 -1.01 -9.89 -23.01
CA ILE A 160 -2.06 -10.83 -22.64
C ILE A 160 -3.41 -10.10 -22.75
N PRO A 161 -4.19 -10.35 -23.82
CA PRO A 161 -5.48 -9.69 -24.02
C PRO A 161 -6.53 -10.03 -22.95
N THR A 162 -6.39 -11.18 -22.28
CA THR A 162 -7.27 -11.56 -21.17
C THR A 162 -6.51 -12.50 -20.25
N VAL A 163 -6.27 -12.10 -19.01
CA VAL A 163 -5.68 -12.98 -17.98
C VAL A 163 -6.77 -13.92 -17.46
N ILE A 164 -6.49 -15.22 -17.54
CA ILE A 164 -7.43 -16.27 -17.15
C ILE A 164 -6.94 -16.94 -15.87
N GLU A 165 -7.85 -17.20 -14.92
CA GLU A 165 -7.54 -17.72 -13.57
C GLU A 165 -6.73 -19.03 -13.58
N ASN A 166 -6.97 -19.92 -14.54
CA ASN A 166 -6.25 -21.21 -14.64
C ASN A 166 -4.87 -21.10 -15.29
N GLN A 167 -4.45 -19.91 -15.72
CA GLN A 167 -3.11 -19.64 -16.23
C GLN A 167 -2.30 -18.85 -15.20
N TYR A 168 -2.31 -19.27 -13.93
CA TYR A 168 -1.47 -18.64 -12.91
C TYR A 168 0.02 -18.92 -13.16
N PRO A 169 0.94 -18.09 -12.60
CA PRO A 169 2.38 -18.32 -12.71
C PRO A 169 2.77 -19.71 -12.20
N SER A 170 3.31 -20.52 -13.10
CA SER A 170 3.73 -21.91 -12.86
C SER A 170 4.69 -22.36 -13.96
N ILE A 171 5.21 -23.59 -13.86
CA ILE A 171 6.05 -24.17 -14.91
C ILE A 171 5.31 -24.28 -16.24
N ASP A 172 4.01 -24.60 -16.22
CA ASP A 172 3.17 -24.74 -17.41
C ASP A 172 2.91 -23.41 -18.11
N THR A 173 3.07 -22.28 -17.39
CA THR A 173 2.88 -20.93 -17.91
C THR A 173 4.19 -20.14 -18.01
N ALA A 174 5.36 -20.81 -17.95
CA ALA A 174 6.68 -20.18 -18.04
C ALA A 174 6.91 -19.37 -19.34
N ALA A 175 6.20 -19.71 -20.41
CA ALA A 175 6.20 -18.93 -21.65
C ALA A 175 5.49 -17.56 -21.50
N ILE A 176 4.54 -17.47 -20.57
CA ILE A 176 3.71 -16.28 -20.32
C ILE A 176 4.32 -15.42 -19.21
N TYR A 177 4.79 -16.06 -18.13
CA TYR A 177 5.30 -15.40 -16.93
C TYR A 177 6.68 -15.91 -16.57
N ARG A 178 7.57 -15.00 -16.23
CA ARG A 178 8.93 -15.31 -15.76
C ARG A 178 9.11 -14.77 -14.35
N ARG A 179 9.64 -15.61 -13.44
CA ARG A 179 10.04 -15.13 -12.11
C ARG A 179 11.19 -14.14 -12.25
N ILE A 180 11.09 -13.01 -11.55
CA ILE A 180 12.24 -12.14 -11.30
C ILE A 180 12.90 -12.68 -10.03
N ASP A 181 14.17 -13.00 -10.15
CA ASP A 181 14.99 -13.50 -9.05
C ASP A 181 16.23 -12.62 -8.89
N GLU A 182 16.91 -12.80 -7.77
CA GLU A 182 18.21 -12.16 -7.54
C GLU A 182 19.21 -12.57 -8.64
N GLU A 183 20.15 -11.70 -8.97
CA GLU A 183 21.23 -12.08 -9.87
C GLU A 183 22.15 -13.05 -9.15
N HIS A 184 22.12 -14.31 -9.58
CA HIS A 184 23.00 -15.34 -9.04
C HIS A 184 24.35 -15.31 -9.76
N ALA A 185 25.44 -15.30 -8.97
CA ALA A 185 26.79 -15.36 -9.51
C ALA A 185 27.05 -16.66 -10.30
N GLY A 186 26.26 -17.70 -10.03
CA GLY A 186 26.42 -19.04 -10.59
C GLY A 186 27.69 -19.71 -10.10
N THR A 187 28.00 -19.52 -8.81
CA THR A 187 29.08 -20.22 -8.10
C THR A 187 28.50 -21.38 -7.28
N LEU A 188 29.35 -22.20 -6.68
CA LEU A 188 28.88 -23.31 -5.85
C LEU A 188 28.10 -22.79 -4.62
N GLU A 189 28.49 -21.63 -4.10
CA GLU A 189 27.89 -20.95 -2.95
C GLU A 189 26.63 -20.17 -3.32
N ASP A 190 26.48 -19.77 -4.59
CA ASP A 190 25.35 -19.00 -5.13
C ASP A 190 24.98 -19.52 -6.53
N PRO A 191 24.34 -20.71 -6.61
CA PRO A 191 23.98 -21.35 -7.88
C PRO A 191 22.76 -20.69 -8.51
N ILE A 192 22.70 -20.67 -9.84
CA ILE A 192 21.58 -20.12 -10.59
C ILE A 192 20.40 -21.11 -10.54
N PRO A 193 19.19 -20.72 -10.10
CA PRO A 193 18.00 -21.57 -10.20
C PRO A 193 17.76 -21.99 -11.65
N TYR A 194 17.81 -23.30 -11.90
CA TYR A 194 17.58 -23.82 -13.24
C TYR A 194 16.08 -23.86 -13.55
N SER A 195 15.73 -23.52 -14.78
CA SER A 195 14.40 -23.74 -15.34
C SER A 195 14.53 -24.26 -16.77
N GLN A 196 13.55 -25.05 -17.19
CA GLN A 196 13.45 -25.42 -18.60
C GLN A 196 13.27 -24.16 -19.46
N MET A 197 13.69 -24.24 -20.72
CA MET A 197 13.82 -23.11 -21.66
C MET A 197 14.92 -22.11 -21.29
N MET A 198 15.84 -22.48 -20.40
CA MET A 198 17.03 -21.70 -20.08
C MET A 198 18.24 -22.15 -20.90
N ALA A 199 19.03 -21.19 -21.41
CA ALA A 199 20.36 -21.48 -21.94
C ALA A 199 21.37 -21.49 -20.78
N VAL A 200 22.31 -22.44 -20.80
CA VAL A 200 23.31 -22.59 -19.74
C VAL A 200 24.72 -22.26 -20.21
N GLU A 201 25.55 -21.82 -19.28
CA GLU A 201 26.92 -21.37 -19.51
C GLU A 201 27.92 -22.29 -18.82
N GLU A 202 28.96 -22.70 -19.55
CA GLU A 202 30.05 -23.52 -19.03
C GLU A 202 30.72 -22.87 -17.81
N GLY A 203 30.97 -23.67 -16.78
CA GLY A 203 31.63 -23.24 -15.54
C GLY A 203 30.70 -22.63 -14.48
N LYS A 204 29.45 -22.30 -14.84
CA LYS A 204 28.43 -21.86 -13.89
C LYS A 204 27.78 -23.03 -13.16
N TYR A 205 27.27 -22.76 -11.97
CA TYR A 205 26.53 -23.71 -11.15
C TYR A 205 25.04 -23.41 -11.19
N TYR A 206 24.24 -24.47 -11.21
CA TYR A 206 22.79 -24.44 -11.33
C TYR A 206 22.16 -25.31 -10.25
N ILE A 207 20.99 -24.92 -9.74
CA ILE A 207 20.25 -25.71 -8.74
C ILE A 207 18.87 -26.12 -9.28
N GLU A 208 18.57 -27.42 -9.18
CA GLU A 208 17.28 -28.02 -9.54
C GLU A 208 16.97 -29.13 -8.52
N ASP A 209 15.76 -29.14 -7.95
CA ASP A 209 15.33 -30.10 -6.93
C ASP A 209 16.35 -30.26 -5.78
N GLU A 210 16.87 -29.13 -5.28
CA GLU A 210 17.87 -29.04 -4.20
C GLU A 210 19.25 -29.65 -4.53
N ILE A 211 19.47 -30.11 -5.76
CA ILE A 211 20.75 -30.64 -6.23
C ILE A 211 21.50 -29.55 -7.01
N ILE A 212 22.78 -29.36 -6.68
CA ILE A 212 23.64 -28.42 -7.40
C ILE A 212 24.42 -29.14 -8.50
N TYR A 213 24.32 -28.59 -9.69
CA TYR A 213 24.94 -29.06 -10.91
C TYR A 213 25.96 -28.05 -11.42
N LYS A 214 27.15 -28.51 -11.81
CA LYS A 214 28.10 -27.69 -12.55
C LYS A 214 27.86 -27.88 -14.04
N CYS A 215 27.65 -26.80 -14.77
CA CYS A 215 27.58 -26.84 -16.23
C CYS A 215 28.99 -27.08 -16.80
N ILE A 216 29.14 -28.14 -17.58
CA ILE A 216 30.41 -28.53 -18.21
C ILE A 216 30.51 -28.11 -19.68
N ARG A 217 29.43 -27.59 -20.26
CA ARG A 217 29.41 -27.11 -21.64
C ARG A 217 28.26 -26.13 -21.84
N SER A 218 28.54 -24.97 -22.44
CA SER A 218 27.49 -24.02 -22.79
C SER A 218 26.49 -24.62 -23.78
N SER A 219 25.19 -24.37 -23.58
CA SER A 219 24.16 -24.87 -24.51
C SER A 219 24.02 -23.99 -25.75
N GLY A 220 24.25 -22.69 -25.63
CA GLY A 220 24.06 -21.70 -26.69
C GLY A 220 22.62 -21.56 -27.20
N GLN A 221 21.69 -22.34 -26.66
CA GLN A 221 20.27 -22.43 -26.97
C GLN A 221 19.52 -22.87 -25.70
N PRO A 222 18.23 -22.53 -25.56
CA PRO A 222 17.38 -23.05 -24.49
C PRO A 222 17.37 -24.58 -24.40
N LEU A 223 17.51 -25.12 -23.20
CA LEU A 223 17.39 -26.55 -22.90
C LEU A 223 15.96 -26.90 -22.46
N TYR A 224 15.43 -28.04 -22.90
CA TYR A 224 14.04 -28.46 -22.62
C TYR A 224 13.94 -29.64 -21.64
N ALA A 225 15.06 -30.05 -21.04
CA ALA A 225 15.14 -31.19 -20.14
C ALA A 225 15.74 -30.76 -18.79
N SER A 226 15.45 -31.51 -17.73
CA SER A 226 16.00 -31.33 -16.37
C SER A 226 17.53 -31.42 -16.34
N CYS A 227 18.17 -30.78 -15.37
CA CYS A 227 19.60 -30.96 -15.10
C CYS A 227 19.96 -32.44 -14.90
N ALA A 228 19.15 -33.17 -14.13
CA ALA A 228 19.38 -34.59 -13.83
C ALA A 228 19.49 -35.48 -15.08
N SER A 229 18.62 -35.26 -16.07
CA SER A 229 18.61 -36.03 -17.33
C SER A 229 19.68 -35.61 -18.33
N LEU A 230 20.34 -34.47 -18.09
CA LEU A 230 21.40 -33.92 -18.92
C LEU A 230 22.79 -34.06 -18.29
N VAL A 231 22.91 -34.80 -17.18
CA VAL A 231 24.19 -35.19 -16.59
C VAL A 231 25.04 -35.93 -17.62
N SER A 232 26.35 -35.69 -17.62
CA SER A 232 27.34 -36.17 -18.60
C SER A 232 27.26 -35.54 -20.00
N ASN A 233 26.25 -34.71 -20.31
CA ASN A 233 26.20 -33.93 -21.56
C ASN A 233 26.42 -32.44 -21.29
N TYR A 234 25.57 -31.85 -20.45
CA TYR A 234 25.63 -30.44 -20.07
C TYR A 234 26.03 -30.24 -18.62
N PHE A 235 25.74 -31.20 -17.75
CA PHE A 235 25.94 -31.05 -16.31
C PHE A 235 26.78 -32.17 -15.69
N GLU A 236 27.40 -31.85 -14.56
CA GLU A 236 27.91 -32.80 -13.57
C GLU A 236 27.29 -32.48 -12.22
N VAL A 237 27.04 -33.50 -11.39
CA VAL A 237 26.57 -33.28 -10.01
C VAL A 237 27.73 -32.72 -9.20
N ALA A 238 27.57 -31.49 -8.69
CA ALA A 238 28.55 -30.82 -7.85
C ALA A 238 28.28 -31.05 -6.36
N LYS A 239 27.00 -31.07 -5.97
CA LYS A 239 26.57 -31.35 -4.61
C LYS A 239 25.15 -31.93 -4.62
N SER A 240 24.95 -33.00 -3.88
CA SER A 240 23.64 -33.50 -3.47
C SER A 240 23.63 -33.57 -1.94
N GLU A 241 22.47 -33.39 -1.29
CA GLU A 241 22.32 -33.76 0.12
C GLU A 241 22.45 -35.28 0.33
#